data_AF-A0A9E3N6L1-F1
#
_entry.id   AF-A0A9E3N6L1-F1
#
_cell.length_a   1.000
_cell.length_b   1.000
_cell.length_c   1.000
_cell.angle_alpha   90.00
_cell.angle_beta   90.00
_cell.angle_gamma   90.00
#
_symmetry.space_group_name_H-M   'P 1'
#
loop_
_entity.id
_entity.type
_entity.pdbx_description
1 polymer ?
#
loop_
_entity_poly.entity_id
_entity_poly.type
_entity_poly.pdbx_seq_one_letter_code
_entity_poly.pdbx_strand_id
1 'polypeptide(L)' 'ARVDPDVDAVRLRMKGRIDIETPRGWLGQHPTVAAWFEKEAAAWNDVGVPFTVTT' A
#
# COMPACT_ATOMS: atom_id res chain seq x y z
N ALA A 1 -13.88 8.19 -9.80
CA ALA A 1 -13.24 6.92 -9.39
C ALA A 1 -14.17 6.22 -8.40
N ARG A 2 -14.51 4.95 -8.62
CA ARG A 2 -15.35 4.17 -7.69
C ARG A 2 -14.41 3.65 -6.61
N VAL A 3 -14.61 4.04 -5.36
CA VAL A 3 -13.86 3.46 -4.24
C VAL A 3 -14.51 2.12 -3.97
N ASP A 4 -13.76 1.03 -4.13
CA ASP A 4 -14.22 -0.31 -3.80
C ASP A 4 -14.48 -0.38 -2.28
N PRO A 5 -15.62 -0.93 -1.84
CA PRO A 5 -15.93 -1.06 -0.42
C PRO A 5 -14.94 -1.97 0.34
N ASP A 6 -14.12 -2.75 -0.36
CA ASP A 6 -13.05 -3.59 0.23
C ASP A 6 -11.82 -2.77 0.68
N VAL A 7 -11.73 -1.48 0.29
CA VAL A 7 -10.63 -0.60 0.76
C VAL A 7 -10.68 -0.38 2.28
N ASP A 8 -11.85 -0.53 2.91
CA ASP A 8 -12.02 -0.38 4.37
C ASP A 8 -11.19 -1.41 5.17
N ALA A 9 -10.78 -2.51 4.54
CA ALA A 9 -9.93 -3.51 5.17
C ALA A 9 -8.42 -3.20 5.06
N VAL A 10 -8.04 -2.14 4.34
CA VAL A 10 -6.65 -1.66 4.25
C VAL A 10 -6.36 -0.72 5.41
N ARG A 11 -5.34 -1.02 6.23
CA ARG A 11 -4.90 -0.14 7.32
C ARG A 11 -3.61 0.57 6.97
N LEU A 12 -3.64 1.90 7.06
CA LEU A 12 -2.49 2.77 6.87
C LEU A 12 -1.99 3.29 8.23
N ARG A 13 -0.68 3.15 8.48
CA ARG A 13 0.00 3.76 9.63
C ARG A 13 1.15 4.62 9.13
N MET A 14 1.23 5.86 9.62
CA MET A 14 2.28 6.81 9.27
C MET A 14 2.88 7.41 10.54
N LYS A 15 4.12 7.02 10.86
CA LYS A 15 4.87 7.56 12.01
C LYS A 15 6.39 7.45 11.79
N GLY A 16 6.93 8.28 10.90
CA GLY A 16 8.33 8.21 10.47
C GLY A 16 8.65 7.04 9.53
N ARG A 17 7.66 6.20 9.26
CA ARG A 17 7.59 5.13 8.27
C ARG A 17 6.13 4.99 7.83
N ILE A 18 5.92 4.47 6.64
CA ILE A 18 4.62 4.20 6.05
C ILE A 18 4.42 2.69 6.04
N ASP A 19 3.43 2.22 6.76
CA ASP A 19 3.04 0.81 6.79
C ASP A 19 1.62 0.65 6.27
N ILE A 20 1.46 -0.20 5.27
CA ILE A 20 0.17 -0.58 4.70
C ILE A 20 -0.06 -2.05 5.01
N GLU A 21 -1.18 -2.33 5.66
CA GLU A 21 -1.66 -3.68 5.94
C GLU A 21 -2.86 -3.93 5.01
N THR A 22 -2.78 -4.97 4.20
CA THR A 22 -3.82 -5.35 3.24
C THR A 22 -4.38 -6.73 3.58
N PRO A 23 -5.65 -7.04 3.25
CA PRO A 23 -6.17 -8.39 3.42
C PRO A 23 -5.44 -9.39 2.53
N ARG A 24 -5.30 -10.62 3.02
CA ARG A 24 -4.67 -11.71 2.28
C ARG A 24 -5.34 -11.93 0.91
N GLY A 25 -4.55 -11.84 -0.16
CA GLY A 25 -5.02 -12.04 -1.54
C GLY A 25 -5.65 -10.81 -2.20
N TRP A 26 -5.82 -9.70 -1.47
CA TRP A 26 -6.38 -8.44 -2.00
C TRP A 26 -5.51 -7.85 -3.10
N LEU A 27 -4.18 -7.82 -2.90
CA LEU A 27 -3.23 -7.40 -3.95
C LEU A 27 -3.32 -8.26 -5.22
N GLY A 28 -3.68 -9.54 -5.10
CA GLY A 28 -3.88 -10.42 -6.25
C GLY A 28 -5.16 -10.10 -7.05
N GLN A 29 -6.17 -9.51 -6.40
CA GLN A 29 -7.40 -9.06 -7.04
C GLN A 29 -7.23 -7.68 -7.70
N HIS A 30 -6.25 -6.90 -7.24
CA HIS A 30 -5.96 -5.55 -7.72
C HIS A 30 -4.50 -5.41 -8.20
N PRO A 31 -4.12 -6.04 -9.33
CA PRO A 31 -2.73 -6.05 -9.82
C PRO A 31 -2.20 -4.65 -10.17
N THR A 32 -3.08 -3.73 -10.55
CA THR A 32 -2.71 -2.33 -10.76
C THR A 32 -2.24 -1.66 -9.47
N VAL A 33 -2.86 -1.98 -8.32
CA VAL A 33 -2.49 -1.42 -7.02
C VAL A 33 -1.13 -1.92 -6.57
N ALA A 34 -0.82 -3.20 -6.80
CA ALA A 34 0.52 -3.75 -6.52
C ALA A 34 1.62 -2.97 -7.26
N ALA A 35 1.43 -2.70 -8.55
CA ALA A 35 2.38 -1.89 -9.33
C ALA A 35 2.49 -0.43 -8.83
N TRP A 36 1.43 0.14 -8.25
CA TRP A 36 1.48 1.46 -7.64
C TRP A 36 2.26 1.46 -6.32
N PHE A 37 2.08 0.44 -5.48
CA PHE A 37 2.85 0.32 -4.24
C PHE A 37 4.34 0.13 -4.46
N GLU A 38 4.76 -0.55 -5.53
CA GLU A 38 6.18 -0.61 -5.91
C GLU A 38 6.73 0.77 -6.27
N LYS A 39 5.96 1.58 -7.01
CA LYS A 39 6.35 2.95 -7.37
C LYS A 39 6.40 3.86 -6.15
N GLU A 40 5.43 3.75 -5.25
CA GLU A 40 5.44 4.50 -3.99
C GLU A 40 6.62 4.12 -3.11
N ALA A 41 6.93 2.82 -2.99
CA ALA A 41 8.09 2.37 -2.23
C ALA A 41 9.39 3.00 -2.74
N ALA A 42 9.57 3.09 -4.06
CA ALA A 42 10.71 3.76 -4.67
C ALA A 42 10.73 5.26 -4.36
N ALA A 43 9.61 5.96 -4.56
CA ALA A 43 9.51 7.40 -4.34
C ALA A 43 9.73 7.80 -2.87
N TRP A 44 9.19 7.02 -1.93
CA TRP A 44 9.39 7.25 -0.50
C TRP A 44 10.82 6.94 -0.05
N ASN A 45 11.44 5.92 -0.63
CA ASN A 45 12.84 5.60 -0.37
C ASN A 45 13.78 6.73 -0.81
N ASP A 46 13.50 7.42 -1.93
CA ASP A 46 14.30 8.54 -2.40
C ASP A 46 14.34 9.73 -1.42
N VAL A 47 13.30 9.87 -0.60
CA VAL A 47 13.21 10.89 0.47
C VAL A 47 13.53 10.33 1.86
N GLY A 48 14.04 9.10 1.94
CA GLY A 48 14.46 8.45 3.19
C GLY A 48 13.32 8.00 4.09
N VAL A 49 12.11 7.84 3.55
CA VAL A 49 10.93 7.37 4.29
C VAL A 49 10.71 5.89 3.98
N PRO A 50 10.83 4.98 4.97
CA PRO A 50 10.56 3.56 4.74
C PRO A 50 9.08 3.35 4.42
N PHE A 51 8.81 2.56 3.39
CA PHE A 51 7.46 2.14 2.98
C PHE A 51 7.39 0.62 2.96
N THR A 52 6.39 0.04 3.64
CA THR A 52 6.24 -1.42 3.75
C THR A 52 4.79 -1.82 3.56
N VAL A 53 4.56 -2.84 2.74
CA VAL A 53 3.24 -3.45 2.53
C VAL A 53 3.25 -4.87 3.08
N THR A 54 2.26 -5.20 3.90
CA THR A 54 2.07 -6.52 4.50
C THR A 54 0.68 -7.05 4.17
N THR A 55 0.55 -8.35 3.96
CA THR A 55 -0.71 -9.07 3.65
C THR A 55 -1.10 -10.04 4.75
#